data_AF-A0A1F5KI10-F1
#
_entry.id   AF-A0A1F5KI10-F1
#
_cell.length_a   1.000
_cell.length_b   1.000
_cell.length_c   1.000
_cell.angle_alpha   90.00
_cell.angle_beta   90.00
_cell.angle_gamma   90.00
#
_symmetry.space_group_name_H-M   'P 1'
#
loop_
_entity.id
_entity.type
_entity.pdbx_description
1 polymer ?
#
loop_
_entity_poly.entity_id
_entity_poly.type
_entity_poly.pdbx_seq_one_letter_code
_entity_poly.pdbx_strand_id
1 'polypeptide(L)'
;MSANEMTKPKPPNEKTPGTLGSTVPESDIAQRFKFVVETGLKIFGGSALTDSSQPIAQTDLDLIPLFFRREQGVAPTRPDAPWRLSALTNTDPRFNGPRPDGKPWRPVDGSYFGNWEAPAGPLEHIILAQKAGEFFTNQIKQHLRPDLADSEAQEMRSLSAKHAAAAAGLHDAGRTITHAFWSTDMIGGAALNEIGIREDLRRVMPREEVMQTPLDQSMDEVIENIGPEAVIVRLADEFGKRQPGTSHTYLVSGYEEWVTSGGADKWAETYTSRPGTGLKYETKFRENVQLHKDNVGRYFAALDKWIQNRTTLNLGELTTMFREHIDQTSPLPPLPVKK
;
A
#
# COMPACT_ATOMS: atom_id res chain seq x y z
N MET A 1 4.12 -84.98 -11.41
CA MET A 1 3.30 -84.14 -12.31
C MET A 1 2.73 -83.01 -11.47
N SER A 2 3.06 -81.76 -11.85
CA SER A 2 2.46 -80.45 -11.47
C SER A 2 2.30 -80.10 -9.98
N ALA A 3 2.50 -78.88 -9.51
CA ALA A 3 3.17 -77.65 -9.93
C ALA A 3 3.26 -76.84 -8.61
N ASN A 4 4.44 -76.36 -8.23
CA ASN A 4 4.59 -75.49 -7.06
C ASN A 4 4.90 -74.08 -7.58
N GLU A 5 3.93 -73.18 -7.46
CA GLU A 5 4.03 -71.77 -7.81
C GLU A 5 5.05 -71.09 -6.89
N MET A 6 6.19 -70.68 -7.46
CA MET A 6 7.07 -69.70 -6.83
C MET A 6 6.56 -68.29 -7.18
N THR A 7 6.13 -67.57 -6.15
CA THR A 7 5.83 -66.15 -6.18
C THR A 7 7.08 -65.34 -6.54
N LYS A 8 7.07 -64.69 -7.70
CA LYS A 8 8.02 -63.61 -8.02
C LYS A 8 7.61 -62.32 -7.30
N PRO A 9 8.56 -61.51 -6.79
CA PRO A 9 8.24 -60.21 -6.23
C PRO A 9 7.73 -59.28 -7.34
N LYS A 10 6.60 -58.63 -7.04
CA LYS A 10 5.94 -57.65 -7.90
C LYS A 10 6.86 -56.42 -8.05
N PRO A 11 7.06 -55.87 -9.26
CA PRO A 11 7.78 -54.62 -9.42
C PRO A 11 7.01 -53.48 -8.71
N PRO A 12 7.70 -52.44 -8.21
CA PRO A 12 7.02 -51.30 -7.60
C PRO A 12 6.06 -50.70 -8.63
N ASN A 13 4.80 -50.54 -8.22
CA ASN A 13 3.74 -49.90 -9.00
C ASN A 13 4.30 -48.67 -9.71
N GLU A 14 4.30 -48.69 -11.04
CA GLU A 14 4.21 -47.48 -11.83
C GLU A 14 3.03 -46.70 -11.28
N LYS A 15 3.32 -45.57 -10.64
CA LYS A 15 2.31 -44.55 -10.40
C LYS A 15 1.83 -44.12 -11.77
N THR A 16 0.67 -44.62 -12.17
CA THR A 16 -0.20 -43.97 -13.14
C THR A 16 -0.17 -42.47 -12.81
N PRO A 17 0.09 -41.56 -13.77
CA PRO A 17 -0.11 -40.15 -13.53
C PRO A 17 -1.57 -40.01 -13.13
N GLY A 18 -1.81 -39.81 -11.84
CA GLY A 18 -3.12 -39.50 -11.33
C GLY A 18 -3.56 -38.27 -12.09
N THR A 19 -4.60 -38.44 -12.91
CA THR A 19 -5.37 -37.36 -13.50
C THR A 19 -5.57 -36.34 -12.39
N LEU A 20 -4.88 -35.20 -12.50
CA LEU A 20 -5.03 -34.06 -11.60
C LEU A 20 -6.51 -33.70 -11.62
N GLY A 21 -7.19 -34.13 -10.56
CA GLY A 21 -8.61 -33.96 -10.41
C GLY A 21 -8.96 -32.48 -10.40
N SER A 22 -9.93 -32.15 -11.26
CA SER A 22 -10.84 -30.99 -11.18
C SER A 22 -10.21 -29.61 -10.99
N THR A 23 -10.07 -28.93 -12.12
CA THR A 23 -10.14 -27.48 -12.35
C THR A 23 -10.73 -26.67 -11.18
N VAL A 24 -9.86 -25.95 -10.48
CA VAL A 24 -10.19 -24.94 -9.48
C VAL A 24 -10.79 -23.70 -10.19
N PRO A 25 -11.96 -23.17 -9.79
CA PRO A 25 -12.58 -22.00 -10.43
C PRO A 25 -11.86 -20.68 -10.06
N GLU A 26 -11.38 -19.93 -11.07
CA GLU A 26 -10.56 -18.70 -10.97
C GLU A 26 -11.37 -17.38 -10.90
N SER A 27 -12.26 -17.15 -9.92
CA SER A 27 -13.25 -16.07 -10.08
C SER A 27 -13.00 -14.70 -9.42
N ASP A 28 -12.05 -14.49 -8.48
CA ASP A 28 -12.25 -13.40 -7.50
C ASP A 28 -11.33 -12.15 -7.64
N ILE A 29 -9.99 -12.27 -7.62
CA ILE A 29 -9.11 -11.08 -7.70
C ILE A 29 -9.20 -10.37 -9.05
N ALA A 30 -9.25 -11.11 -10.15
CA ALA A 30 -9.32 -10.51 -11.48
C ALA A 30 -10.60 -9.66 -11.63
N GLN A 31 -11.70 -10.12 -11.06
CA GLN A 31 -12.95 -9.34 -11.00
C GLN A 31 -12.83 -8.16 -10.05
N ARG A 32 -12.13 -8.31 -8.92
CA ARG A 32 -11.85 -7.20 -8.00
C ARG A 32 -10.99 -6.11 -8.66
N PHE A 33 -9.90 -6.50 -9.30
CA PHE A 33 -9.03 -5.62 -10.08
C PHE A 33 -9.86 -4.87 -11.14
N LYS A 34 -10.64 -5.60 -11.95
CA LYS A 34 -11.53 -5.03 -12.96
C LYS A 34 -12.51 -4.03 -12.37
N PHE A 35 -13.18 -4.40 -11.27
CA PHE A 35 -14.13 -3.53 -10.58
C PHE A 35 -13.48 -2.25 -10.06
N VAL A 36 -12.30 -2.35 -9.44
CA VAL A 36 -11.53 -1.21 -8.94
C VAL A 36 -11.12 -0.30 -10.10
N VAL A 37 -10.64 -0.85 -11.21
CA VAL A 37 -10.30 -0.08 -12.41
C VAL A 37 -11.52 0.60 -13.02
N GLU A 38 -12.62 -0.11 -13.23
CA GLU A 38 -13.86 0.47 -13.79
C GLU A 38 -14.45 1.57 -12.91
N THR A 39 -14.34 1.42 -11.58
CA THR A 39 -14.78 2.44 -10.62
C THR A 39 -13.87 3.65 -10.67
N GLY A 40 -12.55 3.45 -10.75
CA GLY A 40 -11.57 4.52 -10.90
C GLY A 40 -11.77 5.30 -12.19
N LEU A 41 -11.99 4.63 -13.32
CA LEU A 41 -12.30 5.28 -14.61
C LEU A 41 -13.55 6.16 -14.54
N LYS A 42 -14.59 5.72 -13.82
CA LYS A 42 -15.84 6.49 -13.66
C LYS A 42 -15.66 7.70 -12.74
N ILE A 43 -14.88 7.56 -11.66
CA ILE A 43 -14.73 8.60 -10.64
C ILE A 43 -13.69 9.63 -11.08
N PHE A 44 -12.55 9.19 -11.60
CA PHE A 44 -11.42 10.06 -11.95
C PHE A 44 -11.43 10.51 -13.40
N GLY A 45 -12.28 9.95 -14.26
CA GLY A 45 -12.35 10.30 -15.68
C GLY A 45 -12.58 11.80 -15.89
N GLY A 46 -11.69 12.45 -16.65
CA GLY A 46 -11.76 13.89 -16.93
C GLY A 46 -11.26 14.78 -15.78
N SER A 47 -10.71 14.20 -14.71
CA SER A 47 -10.08 14.93 -13.61
C SER A 47 -8.58 15.16 -13.85
N ALA A 48 -7.98 16.09 -13.11
CA ALA A 48 -6.55 16.37 -13.14
C ALA A 48 -5.69 15.20 -12.59
N LEU A 49 -6.31 14.18 -11.97
CA LEU A 49 -5.63 12.93 -11.58
C LEU A 49 -5.32 12.04 -12.80
N THR A 50 -6.05 12.22 -13.90
CA THR A 50 -5.86 11.47 -15.16
C THR A 50 -5.32 12.32 -16.31
N ASP A 51 -5.26 13.65 -16.14
CA ASP A 51 -4.76 14.58 -17.14
C ASP A 51 -3.61 15.42 -16.56
N SER A 52 -2.39 15.15 -17.03
CA SER A 52 -1.20 15.84 -16.55
C SER A 52 -1.09 17.30 -17.01
N SER A 53 -1.93 17.73 -17.97
CA SER A 53 -1.94 19.13 -18.44
C SER A 53 -2.64 20.08 -17.47
N GLN A 54 -3.45 19.55 -16.55
CA GLN A 54 -4.18 20.33 -15.56
C GLN A 54 -3.48 20.31 -14.20
N PRO A 55 -3.48 21.42 -13.45
CA PRO A 55 -3.08 21.42 -12.05
C PRO A 55 -4.13 20.68 -11.21
N ILE A 56 -3.68 19.89 -10.22
CA ILE A 56 -4.56 19.20 -9.28
C ILE A 56 -5.26 20.23 -8.38
N ALA A 57 -6.58 20.26 -8.41
CA ALA A 57 -7.42 21.10 -7.57
C ALA A 57 -7.93 20.34 -6.34
N GLN A 58 -8.60 21.05 -5.42
CA GLN A 58 -9.20 20.41 -4.24
C GLN A 58 -10.31 19.43 -4.64
N THR A 59 -11.10 19.79 -5.65
CA THR A 59 -12.17 18.94 -6.19
C THR A 59 -11.64 17.61 -6.72
N ASP A 60 -10.42 17.56 -7.26
CA ASP A 60 -9.77 16.32 -7.69
C ASP A 60 -9.36 15.48 -6.48
N LEU A 61 -8.80 16.10 -5.44
CA LEU A 61 -8.45 15.43 -4.19
C LEU A 61 -9.67 14.82 -3.50
N ASP A 62 -10.84 15.47 -3.57
CA ASP A 62 -12.07 14.97 -2.97
C ASP A 62 -12.59 13.67 -3.65
N LEU A 63 -12.16 13.41 -4.91
CA LEU A 63 -12.47 12.17 -5.63
C LEU A 63 -11.74 10.96 -5.03
N ILE A 64 -10.58 11.16 -4.41
CA ILE A 64 -9.77 10.05 -3.87
C ILE A 64 -10.51 9.39 -2.70
N PRO A 65 -10.89 10.10 -1.61
CA PRO A 65 -11.73 9.50 -0.58
C PRO A 65 -13.04 8.94 -1.14
N LEU A 66 -13.67 9.60 -2.12
CA LEU A 66 -14.87 9.07 -2.77
C LEU A 66 -14.61 7.69 -3.38
N PHE A 67 -13.51 7.48 -4.09
CA PHE A 67 -13.12 6.20 -4.64
C PHE A 67 -12.98 5.11 -3.57
N PHE A 68 -12.40 5.44 -2.41
CA PHE A 68 -12.23 4.50 -1.29
C PHE A 68 -13.46 4.38 -0.37
N ARG A 69 -14.58 5.07 -0.64
CA ARG A 69 -15.78 4.97 0.19
C ARG A 69 -16.41 3.57 0.13
N ARG A 70 -17.05 3.17 1.23
CA ARG A 70 -17.75 1.88 1.33
C ARG A 70 -18.87 1.76 0.30
N GLU A 71 -19.54 2.87 -0.01
CA GLU A 71 -20.63 2.95 -0.98
C GLU A 71 -20.16 2.64 -2.40
N GLN A 72 -18.89 2.92 -2.71
CA GLN A 72 -18.28 2.56 -3.99
C GLN A 72 -17.82 1.10 -4.04
N GLY A 73 -17.89 0.37 -2.92
CA GLY A 73 -17.52 -1.05 -2.87
C GLY A 73 -16.02 -1.34 -3.01
N VAL A 74 -15.16 -0.35 -3.20
CA VAL A 74 -13.69 -0.46 -3.38
C VAL A 74 -12.95 -0.66 -2.05
N ALA A 75 -13.52 -0.22 -0.92
CA ALA A 75 -12.95 -0.53 0.39
C ALA A 75 -13.09 -2.03 0.71
N PRO A 76 -12.02 -2.70 1.19
CA PRO A 76 -12.05 -4.13 1.53
C PRO A 76 -12.81 -4.44 2.83
N THR A 77 -13.13 -3.44 3.65
CA THR A 77 -13.80 -3.65 4.95
C THR A 77 -15.32 -3.69 4.82
N ARG A 78 -15.87 -4.87 4.52
CA ARG A 78 -17.22 -5.26 4.93
C ARG A 78 -17.11 -6.45 5.89
N PRO A 79 -17.30 -6.26 7.21
CA PRO A 79 -17.32 -7.36 8.19
C PRO A 79 -18.40 -8.41 7.89
N ASP A 80 -19.45 -7.97 7.19
CA ASP A 80 -20.67 -8.70 6.83
C ASP A 80 -20.67 -9.23 5.38
N ALA A 81 -19.69 -8.84 4.56
CA ALA A 81 -19.59 -9.29 3.17
C ALA A 81 -18.14 -9.20 2.65
N PRO A 82 -17.23 -10.07 3.12
CA PRO A 82 -15.85 -10.11 2.63
C PRO A 82 -15.69 -10.47 1.12
N TRP A 83 -16.79 -10.67 0.36
CA TRP A 83 -16.81 -11.43 -0.90
C TRP A 83 -17.99 -11.05 -1.83
N ARG A 84 -18.15 -9.80 -2.32
CA ARG A 84 -19.05 -9.59 -3.48
C ARG A 84 -18.41 -10.15 -4.77
N LEU A 85 -18.42 -11.47 -4.83
CA LEU A 85 -18.15 -12.34 -5.96
C LEU A 85 -19.12 -13.52 -6.06
N SER A 86 -20.05 -13.61 -5.14
CA SER A 86 -21.13 -14.61 -5.17
C SER A 86 -22.51 -14.07 -5.53
N ALA A 87 -22.68 -12.76 -5.71
CA ALA A 87 -23.99 -12.15 -5.94
C ALA A 87 -24.11 -11.42 -7.29
N LEU A 88 -23.07 -11.41 -8.12
CA LEU A 88 -23.10 -10.88 -9.50
C LEU A 88 -22.66 -11.89 -10.57
N THR A 89 -22.37 -13.12 -10.14
CA THR A 89 -22.23 -14.29 -11.01
C THR A 89 -23.64 -14.88 -11.19
N ASN A 90 -24.43 -14.39 -12.16
CA ASN A 90 -24.64 -15.17 -13.39
C ASN A 90 -25.41 -14.40 -14.48
N THR A 91 -25.60 -13.08 -14.39
CA THR A 91 -26.57 -12.40 -15.27
C THR A 91 -26.14 -11.09 -15.90
N ASP A 92 -24.94 -10.55 -15.64
CA ASP A 92 -24.56 -9.25 -16.21
C ASP A 92 -23.52 -9.39 -17.35
N PRO A 93 -23.97 -9.30 -18.62
CA PRO A 93 -23.13 -9.50 -19.80
C PRO A 93 -22.08 -8.40 -20.03
N ARG A 94 -22.07 -7.31 -19.24
CA ARG A 94 -20.99 -6.30 -19.29
C ARG A 94 -19.65 -6.85 -18.80
N PHE A 95 -19.67 -8.01 -18.14
CA PHE A 95 -18.48 -8.59 -17.53
C PHE A 95 -17.68 -9.53 -18.45
N ASN A 96 -18.14 -9.79 -19.69
CA ASN A 96 -17.52 -10.69 -20.67
C ASN A 96 -16.74 -9.99 -21.82
N GLY A 97 -16.41 -8.70 -21.70
CA GLY A 97 -15.72 -7.94 -22.75
C GLY A 97 -14.18 -7.95 -22.68
N PRO A 98 -13.48 -7.80 -23.83
CA PRO A 98 -12.04 -7.57 -23.88
C PRO A 98 -11.65 -6.23 -23.25
N ARG A 99 -10.38 -6.06 -22.87
CA ARG A 99 -9.83 -4.76 -22.44
C ARG A 99 -10.11 -3.66 -23.50
N PRO A 100 -10.20 -2.37 -23.12
CA PRO A 100 -10.23 -1.27 -24.09
C PRO A 100 -9.05 -1.27 -25.09
N ASP A 101 -7.94 -1.92 -24.74
CA ASP A 101 -6.76 -2.11 -25.59
C ASP A 101 -6.66 -3.51 -26.25
N GLY A 102 -7.71 -4.34 -26.14
CA GLY A 102 -7.81 -5.63 -26.83
C GLY A 102 -7.02 -6.80 -26.23
N LYS A 103 -6.36 -6.63 -25.07
CA LYS A 103 -5.57 -7.69 -24.43
C LYS A 103 -6.36 -8.53 -23.40
N PRO A 104 -5.92 -9.77 -23.10
CA PRO A 104 -6.50 -10.58 -22.01
C PRO A 104 -5.96 -10.14 -20.64
N TRP A 105 -6.84 -10.14 -19.63
CA TRP A 105 -6.48 -9.93 -18.21
C TRP A 105 -5.81 -11.21 -17.65
N ARG A 106 -4.79 -11.07 -16.78
CA ARG A 106 -4.08 -12.22 -16.13
C ARG A 106 -4.50 -12.36 -14.65
N PRO A 107 -4.71 -13.58 -14.10
CA PRO A 107 -5.28 -13.79 -12.75
C PRO A 107 -4.26 -13.95 -11.61
N VAL A 108 -4.71 -13.72 -10.35
CA VAL A 108 -4.00 -13.90 -9.06
C VAL A 108 -4.98 -14.50 -8.01
N ASP A 109 -4.49 -15.32 -7.06
CA ASP A 109 -5.25 -16.10 -6.04
C ASP A 109 -5.94 -15.23 -4.97
N GLY A 110 -7.07 -15.65 -4.37
CA GLY A 110 -7.91 -14.90 -3.43
C GLY A 110 -7.74 -15.18 -1.93
N SER A 111 -6.71 -15.91 -1.50
CA SER A 111 -6.42 -16.15 -0.07
C SER A 111 -5.67 -15.00 0.64
N TYR A 112 -5.23 -13.98 -0.11
CA TYR A 112 -4.42 -12.87 0.40
C TYR A 112 -5.16 -11.78 1.16
N PHE A 113 -6.48 -11.84 1.29
CA PHE A 113 -7.27 -10.74 1.83
C PHE A 113 -7.32 -10.74 3.36
N GLY A 114 -6.23 -10.33 4.02
CA GLY A 114 -6.08 -10.23 5.48
C GLY A 114 -5.96 -8.80 6.04
N ASN A 115 -6.94 -8.44 6.89
CA ASN A 115 -7.07 -7.38 7.90
C ASN A 115 -6.34 -6.02 7.78
N TRP A 116 -7.16 -4.98 7.66
CA TRP A 116 -6.86 -3.60 8.06
C TRP A 116 -6.99 -3.48 9.57
N GLU A 117 -5.89 -3.29 10.28
CA GLU A 117 -5.88 -3.05 11.74
C GLU A 117 -5.69 -1.57 12.07
N ALA A 118 -6.51 -0.71 11.46
CA ALA A 118 -6.77 0.63 11.99
C ALA A 118 -8.20 0.64 12.56
N PRO A 119 -8.44 1.10 13.80
CA PRO A 119 -9.77 1.08 14.42
C PRO A 119 -10.89 1.77 13.62
N ALA A 120 -10.57 2.75 12.77
CA ALA A 120 -11.53 3.44 11.89
C ALA A 120 -11.44 3.01 10.40
N GLY A 121 -10.59 2.03 10.09
CA GLY A 121 -10.55 1.36 8.81
C GLY A 121 -9.91 2.15 7.66
N PRO A 122 -10.12 1.68 6.42
CA PRO A 122 -9.33 2.10 5.28
C PRO A 122 -9.32 3.53 4.87
N LEU A 123 -10.53 4.05 4.81
CA LEU A 123 -10.79 5.36 4.30
C LEU A 123 -10.14 6.43 5.19
N GLU A 124 -10.01 6.17 6.49
CA GLU A 124 -9.35 7.08 7.41
C GLU A 124 -7.86 7.21 7.10
N HIS A 125 -7.14 6.10 6.87
CA HIS A 125 -5.73 6.14 6.45
C HIS A 125 -5.56 6.96 5.19
N ILE A 126 -6.41 6.73 4.18
CA ILE A 126 -6.34 7.49 2.92
C ILE A 126 -6.55 8.99 3.16
N ILE A 127 -7.54 9.37 3.98
CA ILE A 127 -7.82 10.78 4.29
C ILE A 127 -6.66 11.41 5.06
N LEU A 128 -6.12 10.70 6.05
CA LEU A 128 -5.03 11.20 6.88
C LEU A 128 -3.71 11.27 6.09
N ALA A 129 -3.39 10.30 5.25
CA ALA A 129 -2.25 10.33 4.34
C ALA A 129 -2.35 11.48 3.34
N GLN A 130 -3.53 11.71 2.73
CA GLN A 130 -3.74 12.86 1.85
C GLN A 130 -3.48 14.19 2.58
N LYS A 131 -4.02 14.35 3.80
CA LYS A 131 -3.75 15.54 4.63
C LYS A 131 -2.29 15.66 5.03
N ALA A 132 -1.64 14.55 5.37
CA ALA A 132 -0.23 14.52 5.73
C ALA A 132 0.66 14.94 4.55
N GLY A 133 0.37 14.47 3.33
CA GLY A 133 1.11 14.86 2.12
C GLY A 133 1.05 16.37 1.87
N GLU A 134 -0.13 16.97 1.98
CA GLU A 134 -0.29 18.43 1.88
C GLU A 134 0.44 19.15 3.02
N PHE A 135 0.23 18.71 4.25
CA PHE A 135 0.80 19.32 5.46
C PHE A 135 2.33 19.29 5.43
N PHE A 136 2.94 18.12 5.25
CA PHE A 136 4.40 17.96 5.26
C PHE A 136 5.05 18.74 4.14
N THR A 137 4.47 18.76 2.93
CA THR A 137 4.98 19.59 1.84
C THR A 137 5.04 21.06 2.24
N ASN A 138 3.97 21.58 2.85
CA ASN A 138 3.90 22.98 3.27
C ASN A 138 4.88 23.28 4.41
N GLN A 139 4.99 22.41 5.41
CA GLN A 139 5.93 22.61 6.51
C GLN A 139 7.39 22.55 6.07
N ILE A 140 7.75 21.60 5.23
CA ILE A 140 9.11 21.49 4.69
C ILE A 140 9.51 22.76 3.94
N LYS A 141 8.61 23.30 3.10
CA LYS A 141 8.84 24.56 2.37
C LYS A 141 9.00 25.77 3.28
N GLN A 142 8.21 25.85 4.34
CA GLN A 142 8.22 26.97 5.29
C GLN A 142 9.48 26.97 6.15
N HIS A 143 9.99 25.77 6.45
CA HIS A 143 11.09 25.56 7.38
C HIS A 143 12.41 25.19 6.68
N LEU A 144 12.58 25.50 5.39
CA LEU A 144 13.85 25.26 4.71
C LEU A 144 15.01 25.96 5.42
N ARG A 145 16.15 25.26 5.51
CA ARG A 145 17.33 25.85 6.12
C ARG A 145 17.83 27.05 5.32
N PRO A 146 18.35 28.09 6.00
CA PRO A 146 18.90 29.26 5.32
C PRO A 146 20.24 28.97 4.62
N ASP A 147 20.94 27.90 5.01
CA ASP A 147 22.23 27.48 4.44
C ASP A 147 22.11 26.42 3.33
N LEU A 148 20.89 26.07 2.93
CA LEU A 148 20.63 25.13 1.84
C LEU A 148 21.10 25.71 0.51
N ALA A 149 21.66 24.88 -0.38
CA ALA A 149 22.05 25.32 -1.70
C ALA A 149 20.84 25.88 -2.48
N ASP A 150 21.02 26.97 -3.23
CA ASP A 150 19.92 27.66 -3.92
C ASP A 150 19.10 26.74 -4.84
N SER A 151 19.76 25.83 -5.55
CA SER A 151 19.11 24.86 -6.43
C SER A 151 18.22 23.89 -5.66
N GLU A 152 18.68 23.40 -4.51
CA GLU A 152 17.93 22.48 -3.66
C GLU A 152 16.77 23.21 -2.98
N ALA A 153 16.98 24.44 -2.50
CA ALA A 153 15.92 25.27 -1.95
C ALA A 153 14.84 25.58 -3.00
N GLN A 154 15.23 25.83 -4.25
CA GLN A 154 14.29 26.04 -5.35
C GLN A 154 13.50 24.77 -5.68
N GLU A 155 14.16 23.61 -5.73
CA GLU A 155 13.52 22.31 -5.91
C GLU A 155 12.44 22.09 -4.84
N MET A 156 12.79 22.23 -3.56
CA MET A 156 11.85 22.06 -2.45
C MET A 156 10.68 23.05 -2.51
N ARG A 157 10.92 24.32 -2.86
CA ARG A 157 9.86 25.33 -3.02
C ARG A 157 8.93 25.04 -4.18
N SER A 158 9.39 24.33 -5.21
CA SER A 158 8.61 24.01 -6.42
C SER A 158 7.62 22.86 -6.23
N LEU A 159 7.79 22.01 -5.21
CA LEU A 159 6.94 20.85 -4.95
C LEU A 159 5.45 21.21 -4.83
N SER A 160 4.54 20.44 -5.40
CA SER A 160 3.11 20.76 -5.27
C SER A 160 2.49 20.01 -4.09
N ALA A 161 2.00 20.75 -3.08
CA ALA A 161 1.36 20.14 -1.90
C ALA A 161 0.14 19.30 -2.28
N LYS A 162 -0.60 19.70 -3.32
CA LYS A 162 -1.74 18.93 -3.85
C LYS A 162 -1.30 17.70 -4.65
N HIS A 163 -0.15 17.75 -5.32
CA HIS A 163 0.39 16.57 -6.01
C HIS A 163 0.86 15.53 -4.99
N ALA A 164 1.60 15.95 -3.96
CA ALA A 164 2.00 15.09 -2.85
C ALA A 164 0.78 14.51 -2.12
N ALA A 165 -0.25 15.32 -1.86
CA ALA A 165 -1.51 14.86 -1.27
C ALA A 165 -2.23 13.81 -2.13
N ALA A 166 -2.30 14.02 -3.45
CA ALA A 166 -2.90 13.06 -4.37
C ALA A 166 -2.12 11.74 -4.41
N ALA A 167 -0.79 11.79 -4.48
CA ALA A 167 0.06 10.61 -4.46
C ALA A 167 -0.08 9.86 -3.13
N ALA A 168 -0.08 10.58 -2.00
CA ALA A 168 -0.31 10.00 -0.67
C ALA A 168 -1.72 9.45 -0.49
N GLY A 169 -2.76 10.02 -1.12
CA GLY A 169 -4.10 9.46 -1.08
C GLY A 169 -4.25 8.19 -1.93
N LEU A 170 -3.41 8.00 -2.96
CA LEU A 170 -3.49 6.87 -3.89
C LEU A 170 -2.47 5.75 -3.62
N HIS A 171 -1.45 5.98 -2.78
CA HIS A 171 -0.33 5.04 -2.59
C HIS A 171 -0.79 3.61 -2.26
N ASP A 172 -1.82 3.49 -1.42
CA ASP A 172 -2.33 2.22 -0.93
C ASP A 172 -3.48 1.64 -1.79
N ALA A 173 -3.67 2.13 -3.02
CA ALA A 173 -4.73 1.66 -3.91
C ALA A 173 -4.73 0.13 -4.11
N GLY A 174 -3.57 -0.51 -4.11
CA GLY A 174 -3.48 -1.96 -4.25
C GLY A 174 -4.05 -2.75 -3.08
N ARG A 175 -4.15 -2.14 -1.89
CA ARG A 175 -4.80 -2.76 -0.72
C ARG A 175 -6.30 -2.99 -0.92
N THR A 176 -6.89 -2.35 -1.92
CA THR A 176 -8.29 -2.58 -2.33
C THR A 176 -8.47 -3.86 -3.14
N ILE A 177 -7.37 -4.40 -3.69
CA ILE A 177 -7.35 -5.53 -4.62
C ILE A 177 -6.67 -6.75 -4.01
N THR A 178 -5.77 -6.58 -3.05
CA THR A 178 -5.03 -7.64 -2.37
C THR A 178 -4.61 -7.15 -0.98
N HIS A 179 -4.42 -8.03 -0.01
CA HIS A 179 -3.71 -7.66 1.23
C HIS A 179 -2.35 -8.35 1.37
N ALA A 180 -1.85 -8.98 0.31
CA ALA A 180 -0.44 -9.32 0.27
C ALA A 180 0.33 -8.01 0.16
N PHE A 181 0.88 -7.55 1.29
CA PHE A 181 1.67 -6.32 1.47
C PHE A 181 2.72 -6.07 0.37
N TRP A 182 3.21 -7.13 -0.28
CA TRP A 182 4.24 -7.08 -1.33
C TRP A 182 3.73 -7.04 -2.76
N SER A 183 2.42 -7.20 -2.89
CA SER A 183 1.72 -7.07 -4.15
C SER A 183 0.88 -5.81 -4.16
N THR A 184 0.73 -5.09 -3.04
CA THR A 184 -0.10 -3.89 -2.99
C THR A 184 0.50 -2.79 -3.84
N ASP A 185 1.81 -2.58 -3.80
CA ASP A 185 2.42 -1.50 -4.58
C ASP A 185 2.42 -1.85 -6.07
N MET A 186 2.70 -3.11 -6.41
CA MET A 186 2.68 -3.61 -7.79
C MET A 186 1.26 -3.65 -8.38
N ILE A 187 0.30 -4.23 -7.67
CA ILE A 187 -1.10 -4.39 -8.12
C ILE A 187 -1.83 -3.05 -8.06
N GLY A 188 -1.54 -2.23 -7.05
CA GLY A 188 -2.01 -0.85 -6.95
C GLY A 188 -1.48 0.00 -8.09
N GLY A 189 -0.16 -0.01 -8.31
CA GLY A 189 0.47 0.67 -9.44
C GLY A 189 -0.09 0.23 -10.79
N ALA A 190 -0.35 -1.07 -10.97
CA ALA A 190 -1.00 -1.60 -12.16
C ALA A 190 -2.44 -1.11 -12.30
N ALA A 191 -3.25 -1.14 -11.24
CA ALA A 191 -4.62 -0.67 -11.28
C ALA A 191 -4.70 0.84 -11.56
N LEU A 192 -3.86 1.65 -10.91
CA LEU A 192 -3.77 3.09 -11.14
C LEU A 192 -3.33 3.40 -12.58
N ASN A 193 -2.42 2.60 -13.14
CA ASN A 193 -2.04 2.72 -14.55
C ASN A 193 -3.22 2.41 -15.50
N GLU A 194 -4.00 1.35 -15.25
CA GLU A 194 -5.17 1.01 -16.07
C GLU A 194 -6.33 2.01 -15.91
N ILE A 195 -6.45 2.65 -14.74
CA ILE A 195 -7.36 3.77 -14.50
C ILE A 195 -6.94 5.02 -15.32
N GLY A 196 -5.68 5.09 -15.73
CA GLY A 196 -5.13 6.26 -16.42
C GLY A 196 -4.63 7.35 -15.46
N ILE A 197 -4.30 7.01 -14.22
CA ILE A 197 -3.66 7.95 -13.29
C ILE A 197 -2.32 8.40 -13.88
N ARG A 198 -2.12 9.72 -13.87
CA ARG A 198 -0.92 10.38 -14.43
C ARG A 198 0.38 9.79 -13.86
N GLU A 199 1.35 9.65 -14.75
CA GLU A 199 2.61 8.94 -14.49
C GLU A 199 3.46 9.63 -13.41
N ASP A 200 3.45 10.96 -13.35
CA ASP A 200 4.17 11.73 -12.33
C ASP A 200 3.64 11.47 -10.91
N LEU A 201 2.32 11.32 -10.71
CA LEU A 201 1.77 10.86 -9.43
C LEU A 201 2.26 9.45 -9.09
N ARG A 202 2.24 8.53 -10.06
CA ARG A 202 2.66 7.13 -9.85
C ARG A 202 4.16 6.99 -9.56
N ARG A 203 5.00 7.89 -10.08
CA ARG A 203 6.45 7.84 -9.89
C ARG A 203 6.90 8.15 -8.48
N VAL A 204 6.19 9.03 -7.78
CA VAL A 204 6.54 9.48 -6.43
C VAL A 204 5.89 8.64 -5.33
N MET A 205 5.03 7.68 -5.69
CA MET A 205 4.47 6.75 -4.71
C MET A 205 5.58 5.90 -4.07
N PRO A 206 5.44 5.53 -2.78
CA PRO A 206 6.41 4.68 -2.12
C PRO A 206 6.57 3.37 -2.87
N ARG A 207 7.83 2.93 -3.00
CA ARG A 207 8.17 1.60 -3.51
C ARG A 207 8.80 0.78 -2.40
N GLU A 208 8.57 -0.51 -2.41
CA GLU A 208 9.08 -1.45 -1.42
C GLU A 208 10.63 -1.55 -1.39
N GLU A 209 11.29 -1.07 -2.45
CA GLU A 209 12.75 -1.15 -2.67
C GLU A 209 13.58 -0.61 -1.49
N VAL A 210 13.08 0.43 -0.80
CA VAL A 210 13.81 1.04 0.33
C VAL A 210 13.96 0.07 1.49
N MET A 211 12.91 -0.69 1.83
CA MET A 211 12.97 -1.65 2.93
C MET A 211 13.71 -2.94 2.56
N GLN A 212 14.02 -3.11 1.26
CA GLN A 212 14.88 -4.16 0.73
C GLN A 212 16.37 -3.77 0.66
N THR A 213 16.74 -2.58 1.14
CA THR A 213 18.14 -2.11 1.14
C THR A 213 19.03 -3.09 1.92
N PRO A 214 20.07 -3.67 1.32
CA PRO A 214 21.04 -4.52 2.03
C PRO A 214 21.65 -3.84 3.26
N LEU A 215 22.10 -4.64 4.24
CA LEU A 215 22.68 -4.12 5.49
C LEU A 215 23.98 -3.34 5.28
N ASP A 216 24.72 -3.65 4.23
CA ASP A 216 25.97 -3.02 3.82
C ASP A 216 25.77 -1.77 2.92
N GLN A 217 24.57 -1.55 2.40
CA GLN A 217 24.23 -0.35 1.62
C GLN A 217 23.70 0.77 2.50
N SER A 218 24.14 2.01 2.29
CA SER A 218 23.68 3.19 3.04
C SER A 218 22.21 3.51 2.74
N MET A 219 21.36 3.52 3.77
CA MET A 219 19.95 3.89 3.61
C MET A 219 19.77 5.40 3.42
N ASP A 220 20.67 6.21 3.97
CA ASP A 220 20.68 7.66 3.74
C ASP A 220 20.82 7.95 2.23
N GLU A 221 21.74 7.27 1.55
CA GLU A 221 21.93 7.41 0.11
C GLU A 221 20.72 6.92 -0.68
N VAL A 222 20.07 5.85 -0.23
CA VAL A 222 18.84 5.37 -0.86
C VAL A 222 17.71 6.41 -0.74
N ILE A 223 17.48 6.95 0.46
CA ILE A 223 16.46 7.99 0.70
C ILE A 223 16.78 9.28 -0.07
N GLU A 224 18.06 9.67 -0.15
CA GLU A 224 18.47 10.84 -0.91
C GLU A 224 18.15 10.72 -2.41
N ASN A 225 18.26 9.51 -2.97
CA ASN A 225 18.12 9.25 -4.39
C ASN A 225 16.67 9.03 -4.88
N ILE A 226 15.68 8.85 -3.99
CA ILE A 226 14.28 8.65 -4.43
C ILE A 226 13.56 9.96 -4.78
N GLY A 227 14.16 11.10 -4.48
CA GLY A 227 13.61 12.43 -4.76
C GLY A 227 12.69 12.96 -3.65
N PRO A 228 12.59 14.29 -3.50
CA PRO A 228 12.01 14.92 -2.32
C PRO A 228 10.51 14.66 -2.15
N GLU A 229 9.75 14.65 -3.24
CA GLU A 229 8.32 14.37 -3.17
C GLU A 229 8.05 12.92 -2.77
N ALA A 230 8.85 11.96 -3.23
CA ALA A 230 8.71 10.57 -2.83
C ALA A 230 9.01 10.37 -1.33
N VAL A 231 9.97 11.11 -0.79
CA VAL A 231 10.22 11.13 0.67
C VAL A 231 9.00 11.68 1.41
N ILE A 232 8.39 12.77 0.92
CA ILE A 232 7.18 13.35 1.54
C ILE A 232 6.01 12.36 1.53
N VAL A 233 5.78 11.67 0.41
CA VAL A 233 4.70 10.68 0.30
C VAL A 233 4.94 9.51 1.26
N ARG A 234 6.20 9.11 1.48
CA ARG A 234 6.55 8.12 2.53
C ARG A 234 6.26 8.61 3.94
N LEU A 235 6.62 9.85 4.26
CA LEU A 235 6.26 10.44 5.56
C LEU A 235 4.74 10.42 5.74
N ALA A 236 3.99 10.73 4.69
CA ALA A 236 2.53 10.71 4.71
C ALA A 236 1.94 9.32 4.94
N ASP A 237 2.48 8.27 4.32
CA ASP A 237 2.08 6.87 4.60
C ASP A 237 2.42 6.45 6.04
N GLU A 238 3.60 6.84 6.54
CA GLU A 238 4.03 6.41 7.87
C GLU A 238 3.31 7.12 9.02
N PHE A 239 3.07 8.43 8.87
CA PHE A 239 2.52 9.25 9.94
C PHE A 239 1.08 9.72 9.70
N GLY A 240 0.56 9.56 8.48
CA GLY A 240 -0.84 9.77 8.11
C GLY A 240 -1.77 8.64 8.54
N LYS A 241 -1.55 8.05 9.72
CA LYS A 241 -2.38 6.97 10.29
C LYS A 241 -2.49 7.09 11.80
N ARG A 242 -3.55 6.52 12.40
CA ARG A 242 -3.72 6.49 13.86
C ARG A 242 -2.76 5.51 14.52
N GLN A 243 -2.24 5.89 15.69
CA GLN A 243 -1.57 4.93 16.57
C GLN A 243 -2.60 3.90 17.09
N PRO A 244 -2.31 2.59 17.05
CA PRO A 244 -3.20 1.52 17.48
C PRO A 244 -3.79 1.77 18.87
N GLY A 245 -5.10 1.65 18.99
CA GLY A 245 -5.78 1.83 20.28
C GLY A 245 -5.82 3.28 20.78
N THR A 246 -5.46 4.28 19.97
CA THR A 246 -5.60 5.70 20.31
C THR A 246 -6.47 6.47 19.31
N SER A 247 -6.87 7.70 19.68
CA SER A 247 -7.48 8.67 18.76
C SER A 247 -6.47 9.59 18.08
N HIS A 248 -5.16 9.40 18.33
CA HIS A 248 -4.11 10.29 17.82
C HIS A 248 -3.41 9.65 16.61
N THR A 249 -2.83 10.50 15.76
CA THR A 249 -1.91 10.05 14.71
C THR A 249 -0.61 9.51 15.31
N TYR A 250 0.11 8.69 14.54
CA TYR A 250 1.44 8.21 14.94
C TYR A 250 2.43 9.35 15.17
N LEU A 251 3.27 9.17 16.19
CA LEU A 251 4.47 9.95 16.43
C LEU A 251 5.69 9.04 16.29
N VAL A 252 6.87 9.64 16.05
CA VAL A 252 8.15 8.91 16.05
C VAL A 252 8.35 8.14 17.36
N SER A 253 8.07 8.77 18.50
CA SER A 253 8.21 8.12 19.82
C SER A 253 7.29 6.91 19.98
N GLY A 254 6.08 6.94 19.44
CA GLY A 254 5.18 5.79 19.43
C GLY A 254 5.68 4.66 18.54
N TYR A 255 6.42 4.98 17.49
CA TYR A 255 7.09 4.00 16.63
C TYR A 255 8.30 3.37 17.34
N GLU A 256 9.16 4.17 17.97
CA GLU A 256 10.28 3.69 18.77
C GLU A 256 9.82 2.79 19.92
N GLU A 257 8.74 3.16 20.62
CA GLU A 257 8.10 2.34 21.64
C GLU A 257 7.58 1.01 21.04
N TRP A 258 6.96 1.05 19.87
CA TRP A 258 6.50 -0.15 19.18
C TRP A 258 7.67 -1.09 18.82
N VAL A 259 8.79 -0.55 18.31
CA VAL A 259 9.98 -1.37 18.00
C VAL A 259 10.59 -1.96 19.27
N THR A 260 10.83 -1.13 20.30
CA THR A 260 11.48 -1.55 21.54
C THR A 260 10.65 -2.54 22.37
N SER A 261 9.31 -2.49 22.27
CA SER A 261 8.39 -3.45 22.89
C SER A 261 8.22 -4.78 22.14
N GLY A 262 9.06 -5.02 21.12
CA GLY A 262 9.02 -6.23 20.29
C GLY A 262 7.87 -6.23 19.28
N GLY A 263 7.31 -5.07 18.94
CA GLY A 263 6.25 -4.93 17.95
C GLY A 263 6.68 -5.40 16.56
N ALA A 264 7.92 -5.10 16.16
CA ALA A 264 8.50 -5.55 14.89
C ALA A 264 8.61 -7.09 14.83
N ASP A 265 8.93 -7.74 15.95
CA ASP A 265 8.96 -9.19 16.05
C ASP A 265 7.56 -9.80 15.95
N LYS A 266 6.59 -9.26 16.67
CA LYS A 266 5.20 -9.70 16.61
C LYS A 266 4.60 -9.51 15.21
N TRP A 267 4.96 -8.42 14.53
CA TRP A 267 4.56 -8.19 13.14
C TRP A 267 5.17 -9.24 12.21
N ALA A 268 6.48 -9.49 12.31
CA ALA A 268 7.17 -10.49 11.50
C ALA A 268 6.61 -11.90 11.74
N GLU A 269 6.34 -12.26 12.99
CA GLU A 269 5.70 -13.52 13.38
C GLU A 269 4.28 -13.64 12.82
N THR A 270 3.46 -12.59 12.98
CA THR A 270 2.09 -12.55 12.43
C THR A 270 2.11 -12.70 10.91
N TYR A 271 3.12 -12.15 10.23
CA TYR A 271 3.24 -12.24 8.79
C TYR A 271 3.67 -13.65 8.35
N THR A 272 4.74 -14.18 8.96
CA THR A 272 5.32 -15.48 8.60
C THR A 272 4.48 -16.67 9.03
N SER A 273 3.64 -16.54 10.05
CA SER A 273 2.72 -17.60 10.50
C SER A 273 1.49 -17.79 9.62
N ARG A 274 1.15 -16.83 8.75
CA ARG A 274 0.02 -16.97 7.81
C ARG A 274 0.33 -18.02 6.74
N PRO A 275 -0.66 -18.80 6.26
CA PRO A 275 -0.47 -19.68 5.11
C PRO A 275 0.04 -18.88 3.91
N GLY A 276 1.14 -19.33 3.32
CA GLY A 276 1.67 -18.75 2.11
C GLY A 276 0.87 -19.18 0.89
N THR A 277 0.83 -18.33 -0.12
CA THR A 277 0.07 -18.56 -1.35
C THR A 277 0.88 -19.23 -2.46
N GLY A 278 2.17 -19.41 -2.22
CA GLY A 278 3.11 -19.99 -3.18
C GLY A 278 3.56 -19.04 -4.29
N LEU A 279 3.10 -17.77 -4.31
CA LEU A 279 3.62 -16.82 -5.29
C LEU A 279 5.07 -16.44 -4.99
N LYS A 280 5.86 -16.33 -6.08
CA LYS A 280 7.30 -16.09 -6.02
C LYS A 280 7.65 -14.81 -5.25
N TYR A 281 6.84 -13.77 -5.37
CA TYR A 281 7.08 -12.51 -4.66
C TYR A 281 6.86 -12.64 -3.15
N GLU A 282 5.84 -13.39 -2.70
CA GLU A 282 5.58 -13.62 -1.27
C GLU A 282 6.67 -14.48 -0.66
N THR A 283 7.15 -15.47 -1.41
CA THR A 283 8.29 -16.30 -1.01
C THR A 283 9.54 -15.44 -0.80
N LYS A 284 9.86 -14.58 -1.78
CA LYS A 284 10.97 -13.62 -1.67
C LYS A 284 10.81 -12.70 -0.46
N PHE A 285 9.60 -12.26 -0.13
CA PHE A 285 9.42 -11.44 1.06
C PHE A 285 9.67 -12.19 2.36
N ARG A 286 9.10 -13.40 2.51
CA ARG A 286 9.32 -14.21 3.70
C ARG A 286 10.80 -14.51 3.92
N GLU A 287 11.56 -14.70 2.84
CA GLU A 287 13.02 -14.83 2.87
C GLU A 287 13.73 -13.54 3.35
N ASN A 288 13.13 -12.37 3.14
CA ASN A 288 13.67 -11.06 3.50
C ASN A 288 13.00 -10.41 4.73
N VAL A 289 12.12 -11.11 5.45
CA VAL A 289 11.37 -10.52 6.58
C VAL A 289 12.31 -10.00 7.67
N GLN A 290 13.41 -10.72 7.90
CA GLN A 290 14.44 -10.31 8.86
C GLN A 290 15.14 -9.03 8.40
N LEU A 291 15.47 -8.91 7.11
CA LEU A 291 16.05 -7.69 6.54
C LEU A 291 15.10 -6.49 6.73
N HIS A 292 13.79 -6.68 6.55
CA HIS A 292 12.80 -5.61 6.74
C HIS A 292 12.78 -5.15 8.19
N LYS A 293 12.74 -6.10 9.12
CA LYS A 293 12.82 -5.82 10.55
C LYS A 293 14.10 -5.05 10.90
N ASP A 294 15.24 -5.46 10.37
CA ASP A 294 16.52 -4.80 10.64
C ASP A 294 16.61 -3.39 10.01
N ASN A 295 15.90 -3.18 8.89
CA ASN A 295 15.87 -1.92 8.17
C ASN A 295 14.93 -0.88 8.77
N VAL A 296 13.97 -1.28 9.60
CA VAL A 296 13.01 -0.37 10.25
C VAL A 296 13.71 0.80 10.94
N GLY A 297 14.67 0.55 11.83
CA GLY A 297 15.34 1.63 12.57
C GLY A 297 16.22 2.50 11.65
N ARG A 298 16.89 1.88 10.69
CA ARG A 298 17.74 2.56 9.69
C ARG A 298 16.90 3.51 8.82
N TYR A 299 15.66 3.12 8.52
CA TYR A 299 14.74 3.86 7.66
C TYR A 299 14.28 5.16 8.31
N PHE A 300 13.79 5.09 9.56
CA PHE A 300 13.37 6.32 10.25
C PHE A 300 14.54 7.25 10.57
N ALA A 301 15.73 6.71 10.87
CA ALA A 301 16.94 7.52 11.02
C ALA A 301 17.32 8.23 9.71
N ALA A 302 17.23 7.55 8.56
CA ALA A 302 17.52 8.14 7.25
C ALA A 302 16.49 9.22 6.87
N LEU A 303 15.20 9.00 7.16
CA LEU A 303 14.15 10.01 6.98
C LEU A 303 14.38 11.25 7.84
N ASP A 304 14.71 11.07 9.12
CA ASP A 304 15.01 12.18 10.03
C ASP A 304 16.23 12.99 9.57
N LYS A 305 17.30 12.31 9.18
CA LYS A 305 18.48 12.96 8.60
C LYS A 305 18.15 13.72 7.32
N TRP A 306 17.33 13.16 6.44
CA TRP A 306 16.89 13.84 5.23
C TRP A 306 16.13 15.14 5.53
N ILE A 307 15.26 15.13 6.55
CA ILE A 307 14.53 16.33 7.01
C ILE A 307 15.50 17.36 7.61
N GLN A 308 16.41 16.95 8.48
CA GLN A 308 17.38 17.83 9.15
C GLN A 308 18.41 18.46 8.20
N ASN A 309 18.72 17.77 7.09
CA ASN A 309 19.61 18.31 6.06
C ASN A 309 18.95 19.45 5.26
N ARG A 310 17.61 19.48 5.18
CA ARG A 310 16.85 20.39 4.32
C ARG A 310 16.09 21.46 5.07
N THR A 311 15.69 21.15 6.30
CA THR A 311 14.82 21.97 7.12
C THR A 311 15.44 22.26 8.48
N THR A 312 14.93 23.27 9.16
CA THR A 312 15.26 23.54 10.56
C THR A 312 14.54 22.61 11.53
N LEU A 313 13.74 21.65 11.01
CA LEU A 313 12.98 20.69 11.80
C LEU A 313 13.70 19.35 11.84
N ASN A 314 13.33 18.51 12.80
CA ASN A 314 13.53 17.07 12.77
C ASN A 314 12.20 16.32 12.54
N LEU A 315 12.27 15.00 12.34
CA LEU A 315 11.09 14.17 12.10
C LEU A 315 10.09 14.18 13.28
N GLY A 316 10.60 14.20 14.51
CA GLY A 316 9.77 14.26 15.72
C GLY A 316 8.96 15.55 15.82
N GLU A 317 9.58 16.69 15.52
CA GLU A 317 8.91 17.99 15.48
C GLU A 317 7.86 18.03 14.38
N LEU A 318 8.21 17.61 13.17
CA LEU A 318 7.31 17.59 12.02
C LEU A 318 6.05 16.74 12.27
N THR A 319 6.23 15.56 12.86
CA THR A 319 5.10 14.64 13.18
C THR A 319 4.26 15.14 14.36
N THR A 320 4.87 15.82 15.33
CA THR A 320 4.15 16.49 16.42
C THR A 320 3.27 17.61 15.90
N MET A 321 3.81 18.47 15.03
CA MET A 321 3.05 19.55 14.39
C MET A 321 1.87 19.00 13.57
N PHE A 322 2.06 17.87 12.87
CA PHE A 322 0.97 17.24 12.12
C PHE A 322 -0.15 16.72 13.04
N ARG A 323 0.20 16.04 14.15
CA ARG A 323 -0.79 15.60 15.14
C ARG A 323 -1.62 16.76 15.66
N GLU A 324 -0.95 17.84 16.07
CA GLU A 324 -1.61 19.05 16.57
C GLU A 324 -2.54 19.67 15.52
N HIS A 325 -2.11 19.69 14.25
CA HIS A 325 -2.93 20.16 13.14
C HIS A 325 -4.19 19.30 12.94
N ILE A 326 -4.07 17.98 12.99
CA ILE A 326 -5.23 17.07 12.87
C ILE A 326 -6.19 17.25 14.05
N ASP A 327 -5.66 17.32 15.28
CA ASP A 327 -6.47 17.50 16.49
C ASP A 327 -7.30 18.82 16.42
N GLN A 328 -6.77 19.87 15.78
CA GLN A 328 -7.45 21.16 15.61
C GLN A 328 -8.45 21.18 14.44
N THR A 329 -8.11 20.59 13.31
CA THR A 329 -8.87 20.76 12.04
C THR A 329 -9.82 19.61 11.73
N SER A 330 -9.62 18.46 12.35
CA SER A 330 -10.42 17.26 12.14
C SER A 330 -10.32 16.37 13.37
N PRO A 331 -10.89 16.82 14.51
CA PRO A 331 -10.85 16.05 15.75
C PRO A 331 -11.38 14.65 15.46
N LEU A 332 -10.47 13.70 15.60
CA LEU A 332 -10.72 12.32 15.26
C LEU A 332 -11.76 11.77 16.23
N PRO A 333 -12.84 11.10 15.77
CA PRO A 333 -13.86 10.59 16.67
C PRO A 333 -13.23 9.63 17.69
N PRO A 334 -13.71 9.65 18.94
CA PRO A 334 -13.20 8.76 19.99
C PRO A 334 -13.38 7.31 19.57
N LEU A 335 -12.46 6.46 20.00
CA LEU A 335 -12.52 5.04 19.67
C LEU A 335 -13.83 4.43 20.17
N PRO A 336 -14.45 3.52 19.39
CA PRO A 336 -15.58 2.77 19.89
C PRO A 336 -15.14 1.97 21.11
N VAL A 337 -15.73 2.28 22.27
CA VAL A 337 -15.51 1.51 23.50
C VAL A 337 -16.01 0.09 23.23
N LYS A 338 -15.12 -0.90 23.25
CA LYS A 338 -15.52 -2.31 23.22
C LYS A 338 -16.45 -2.55 24.41
N LYS A 339 -17.73 -2.83 24.14
CA LYS A 339 -18.71 -3.26 25.14
C LYS A 339 -18.56 -4.75 25.40
#